data_AF-A0A8B3LSE6-F1
#
_entry.id   AF-A0A8B3LSE6-F1
#
_cell.length_a   1.000
_cell.length_b   1.000
_cell.length_c   1.000
_cell.angle_alpha   90.00
_cell.angle_beta   90.00
_cell.angle_gamma   90.00
#
_symmetry.space_group_name_H-M   'P 1'
#
loop_
_entity.id
_entity.type
_entity.pdbx_description
1 polymer ?
#
loop_
_entity_poly.entity_id
_entity_poly.type
_entity_poly.pdbx_seq_one_letter_code
_entity_poly.pdbx_strand_id
1 'polypeptide(L)'
;AMVAKVEKALEKKFQRALRDTRVAVFGATGVVGFCTAVIAAGEGARVTLVGHDGIERVKQIAAEIESRFNIIVDAADGSSDARKTKLVEANEIILACAKAGVQVVSKAQLKGNDLLIAADVNAVPPAGIEGLAVNANGDPLEAAKAVGIGPLAIGNVKYKVEFGLFKRMIESEKTITLDFQEAFSLAREIAK
;
A
#
# COMPACT_ATOMS: atom_id res chain seq x y z
N ALA A 1 3.40 -5.46 6.22
CA ALA A 1 4.76 -5.15 5.68
C ALA A 1 4.78 -3.86 4.86
N MET A 2 4.06 -3.77 3.73
CA MET A 2 4.08 -2.57 2.87
C MET A 2 3.72 -1.28 3.63
N VAL A 3 2.59 -1.26 4.34
CA VAL A 3 2.15 -0.07 5.11
C VAL A 3 3.19 0.33 6.17
N ALA A 4 3.80 -0.62 6.87
CA ALA A 4 4.86 -0.31 7.85
C ALA A 4 6.11 0.30 7.19
N LYS A 5 6.50 -0.18 6.00
CA LYS A 5 7.62 0.43 5.24
C LYS A 5 7.28 1.85 4.79
N VAL A 6 6.04 2.09 4.36
CA VAL A 6 5.53 3.41 3.97
C VAL A 6 5.51 4.36 5.17
N GLU A 7 4.95 3.93 6.31
CA GLU A 7 4.93 4.69 7.56
C GLU A 7 6.35 5.14 7.97
N LYS A 8 7.32 4.22 7.91
CA LYS A 8 8.71 4.52 8.28
C LYS A 8 9.41 5.44 7.28
N ALA A 9 9.07 5.33 5.99
CA ALA A 9 9.56 6.27 4.99
C ALA A 9 8.95 7.66 5.18
N LEU A 10 7.66 7.79 5.53
CA LEU A 10 7.02 9.06 5.88
C LEU A 10 7.73 9.73 7.06
N GLU A 11 7.95 8.99 8.15
CA GLU A 11 8.61 9.51 9.34
C GLU A 11 10.03 10.01 9.00
N LYS A 12 10.83 9.17 8.33
CA LYS A 12 12.27 9.42 8.13
C LYS A 12 12.58 10.42 7.03
N LYS A 13 11.79 10.43 5.95
CA LYS A 13 12.08 11.24 4.76
C LYS A 13 11.26 12.53 4.71
N PHE A 14 10.09 12.55 5.35
CA PHE A 14 9.15 13.65 5.23
C PHE A 14 8.68 14.22 6.57
N GLN A 15 9.10 13.65 7.71
CA GLN A 15 8.66 14.06 9.05
C GLN A 15 7.12 14.07 9.18
N ARG A 16 6.47 13.10 8.53
CA ARG A 16 5.02 12.92 8.52
C ARG A 16 4.63 11.54 9.04
N ALA A 17 3.35 11.41 9.40
CA ALA A 17 2.70 10.15 9.74
C ALA A 17 1.64 9.77 8.69
N LEU A 18 1.11 8.56 8.77
CA LEU A 18 -0.02 8.13 7.91
C LEU A 18 -1.27 8.98 8.12
N ARG A 19 -1.50 9.44 9.35
CA ARG A 19 -2.61 10.31 9.71
C ARG A 19 -2.71 11.52 8.78
N ASP A 20 -3.92 11.78 8.29
CA ASP A 20 -4.28 12.86 7.36
C ASP A 20 -3.59 12.81 5.99
N THR A 21 -2.82 11.76 5.69
CA THR A 21 -2.15 11.60 4.40
C THR A 21 -3.08 10.97 3.37
N ARG A 22 -3.07 11.48 2.13
CA ARG A 22 -3.92 10.99 1.03
C ARG A 22 -3.26 9.81 0.33
N VAL A 23 -3.94 8.66 0.33
CA VAL A 23 -3.40 7.38 -0.16
C VAL A 23 -4.31 6.78 -1.22
N ALA A 24 -3.79 6.53 -2.43
CA ALA A 24 -4.49 5.76 -3.44
C ALA A 24 -3.99 4.31 -3.48
N VAL A 25 -4.92 3.35 -3.43
CA VAL A 25 -4.64 1.91 -3.49
C VAL A 25 -5.11 1.34 -4.83
N PHE A 26 -4.17 1.04 -5.73
CA PHE A 26 -4.44 0.38 -7.00
C PHE A 26 -4.46 -1.13 -6.81
N GLY A 27 -5.44 -1.83 -7.37
CA GLY A 27 -5.61 -3.27 -7.14
C GLY A 27 -6.29 -3.60 -5.80
N ALA A 28 -7.15 -2.68 -5.32
CA ALA A 28 -7.82 -2.76 -4.03
C ALA A 28 -8.77 -3.97 -3.84
N THR A 29 -9.21 -4.62 -4.93
CA THR A 29 -10.13 -5.76 -4.86
C THR A 29 -9.44 -7.08 -4.46
N GLY A 30 -8.10 -7.12 -4.44
CA GLY A 30 -7.34 -8.27 -3.96
C GLY A 30 -7.07 -8.18 -2.45
N VAL A 31 -6.74 -9.32 -1.82
CA VAL A 31 -6.48 -9.40 -0.38
C VAL A 31 -5.40 -8.43 0.11
N VAL A 32 -4.35 -8.21 -0.68
CA VAL A 32 -3.28 -7.25 -0.32
C VAL A 32 -3.81 -5.82 -0.32
N GLY A 33 -4.57 -5.44 -1.35
CA GLY A 33 -5.17 -4.11 -1.46
C GLY A 33 -6.20 -3.86 -0.36
N PHE A 34 -7.07 -4.83 -0.08
CA PHE A 34 -8.05 -4.79 1.00
C PHE A 34 -7.38 -4.54 2.36
N CYS A 35 -6.46 -5.43 2.78
CA CYS A 35 -5.79 -5.27 4.07
C CYS A 35 -4.98 -3.97 4.15
N THR A 36 -4.34 -3.57 3.06
CA THR A 36 -3.59 -2.30 2.98
C THR A 36 -4.50 -1.12 3.23
N ALA A 37 -5.69 -1.10 2.62
CA ALA A 37 -6.66 -0.02 2.79
C ALA A 37 -7.18 0.05 4.23
N VAL A 38 -7.56 -1.08 4.81
CA VAL A 38 -8.02 -1.16 6.21
C VAL A 38 -6.93 -0.67 7.17
N ILE A 39 -5.69 -1.15 7.02
CA ILE A 39 -4.58 -0.75 7.88
C ILE A 39 -4.30 0.75 7.73
N ALA A 40 -4.13 1.26 6.51
CA ALA A 40 -3.78 2.66 6.28
C ALA A 40 -4.87 3.62 6.80
N ALA A 41 -6.14 3.30 6.55
CA ALA A 41 -7.25 4.11 7.03
C ALA A 41 -7.43 4.00 8.56
N GLY A 42 -7.17 2.83 9.15
CA GLY A 42 -7.14 2.64 10.61
C GLY A 42 -6.07 3.49 11.32
N GLU A 43 -4.96 3.77 10.63
CA GLU A 43 -3.92 4.70 11.09
C GLU A 43 -4.21 6.18 10.73
N GLY A 44 -5.43 6.48 10.26
CA GLY A 44 -5.93 7.83 10.01
C GLY A 44 -5.62 8.40 8.64
N ALA A 45 -5.15 7.59 7.68
CA ALA A 45 -4.96 8.04 6.31
C ALA A 45 -6.31 8.21 5.58
N ARG A 46 -6.37 9.13 4.61
CA ARG A 46 -7.51 9.29 3.71
C ARG A 46 -7.30 8.37 2.50
N VAL A 47 -7.93 7.21 2.54
CA VAL A 47 -7.68 6.14 1.57
C VAL A 47 -8.72 6.17 0.44
N THR A 48 -8.25 6.10 -0.81
CA THR A 48 -9.06 5.90 -2.01
C THR A 48 -8.73 4.56 -2.65
N LEU A 49 -9.73 3.69 -2.76
CA LEU A 49 -9.66 2.42 -3.50
C LEU A 49 -9.84 2.67 -5.00
N VAL A 50 -8.88 2.24 -5.81
CA VAL A 50 -8.89 2.48 -7.26
C VAL A 50 -9.27 1.21 -8.02
N GLY A 51 -10.40 1.25 -8.71
CA GLY A 51 -10.90 0.17 -9.55
C GLY A 51 -10.41 0.29 -11.00
N HIS A 52 -9.66 -0.71 -11.47
CA HIS A 52 -9.10 -0.70 -12.83
C HIS A 52 -10.15 -0.94 -13.93
N ASP A 53 -11.34 -1.43 -13.57
CA ASP A 53 -12.45 -1.78 -14.46
C ASP A 53 -13.71 -0.96 -14.12
N GLY A 54 -13.53 0.21 -13.52
CA GLY A 54 -14.62 1.06 -13.07
C GLY A 54 -14.75 1.09 -11.54
N ILE A 55 -15.75 1.82 -11.06
CA ILE A 55 -15.91 2.14 -9.63
C ILE A 55 -16.71 1.09 -8.83
N GLU A 56 -17.51 0.26 -9.50
CA GLU A 56 -18.56 -0.52 -8.83
C GLU A 56 -18.00 -1.57 -7.86
N ARG A 57 -16.99 -2.35 -8.26
CA ARG A 57 -16.37 -3.34 -7.36
C ARG A 57 -15.70 -2.70 -6.16
N VAL A 58 -15.01 -1.58 -6.35
CA VAL A 58 -14.33 -0.90 -5.24
C VAL A 58 -15.29 -0.18 -4.30
N LYS A 59 -16.48 0.25 -4.74
CA LYS A 59 -17.55 0.70 -3.85
C LYS A 59 -18.05 -0.40 -2.92
N GLN A 60 -18.24 -1.61 -3.46
CA GLN A 60 -18.67 -2.76 -2.65
C GLN A 60 -17.62 -3.10 -1.59
N ILE A 61 -16.34 -3.08 -1.96
CA ILE A 61 -15.23 -3.26 -1.01
C ILE A 61 -15.19 -2.14 0.04
N ALA A 62 -15.40 -0.88 -0.35
CA ALA A 62 -15.45 0.23 0.61
C ALA A 62 -16.58 0.05 1.64
N ALA A 63 -17.78 -0.35 1.19
CA ALA A 63 -18.91 -0.66 2.07
C ALA A 63 -18.64 -1.87 2.98
N GLU A 64 -17.93 -2.89 2.47
CA GLU A 64 -17.49 -4.04 3.26
C GLU A 64 -16.50 -3.61 4.37
N ILE A 65 -15.52 -2.75 4.03
CA ILE A 65 -14.55 -2.22 5.00
C ILE A 65 -15.28 -1.43 6.10
N GLU A 66 -16.22 -0.57 5.73
CA GLU A 66 -17.02 0.20 6.68
C GLU A 66 -17.83 -0.71 7.61
N SER A 67 -18.54 -1.69 7.05
CA SER A 67 -19.35 -2.64 7.81
C SER A 67 -18.52 -3.50 8.79
N ARG A 68 -17.35 -3.97 8.36
CA ARG A 68 -16.52 -4.91 9.13
C ARG A 68 -15.61 -4.24 10.14
N PHE A 69 -15.13 -3.04 9.85
CA PHE A 69 -14.08 -2.37 10.64
C PHE A 69 -14.47 -1.00 11.16
N ASN A 70 -15.66 -0.48 10.82
CA ASN A 70 -16.09 0.88 11.16
C ASN A 70 -15.09 1.95 10.67
N ILE A 71 -14.55 1.73 9.48
CA ILE A 71 -13.56 2.58 8.81
C ILE A 71 -14.12 3.03 7.47
N ILE A 72 -14.04 4.32 7.18
CA ILE A 72 -14.52 4.89 5.91
C ILE A 72 -13.34 5.02 4.95
N VAL A 73 -13.51 4.51 3.73
CA VAL A 73 -12.58 4.69 2.61
C VAL A 73 -13.35 5.12 1.36
N ASP A 74 -12.72 5.92 0.52
CA ASP A 74 -13.29 6.36 -0.74
C ASP A 74 -13.11 5.31 -1.84
N ALA A 75 -13.93 5.41 -2.89
CA ALA A 75 -13.82 4.59 -4.08
C ALA A 75 -13.70 5.48 -5.32
N ALA A 76 -12.81 5.12 -6.24
CA ALA A 76 -12.60 5.86 -7.48
C ALA A 76 -12.40 4.96 -8.69
N ASP A 77 -12.78 5.51 -9.85
CA ASP A 77 -12.61 4.87 -11.14
C ASP A 77 -11.21 5.14 -11.71
N GLY A 78 -10.41 4.08 -11.89
CA GLY A 78 -9.08 4.12 -12.49
C GLY A 78 -8.98 3.41 -13.84
N SER A 79 -10.09 3.25 -14.56
CA SER A 79 -10.17 2.48 -15.82
C SER A 79 -9.53 3.12 -17.05
N SER A 80 -9.04 4.36 -16.94
CA SER A 80 -8.33 5.03 -18.04
C SER A 80 -7.13 5.78 -17.53
N ASP A 81 -6.15 6.00 -18.41
CA ASP A 81 -4.92 6.70 -18.04
C ASP A 81 -5.18 8.12 -17.53
N ALA A 82 -6.12 8.85 -18.13
CA ALA A 82 -6.49 10.19 -17.66
C ALA A 82 -7.06 10.18 -16.23
N ARG A 83 -7.84 9.14 -15.87
CA ARG A 83 -8.36 8.99 -14.52
C ARG A 83 -7.26 8.61 -13.53
N LYS A 84 -6.37 7.69 -13.92
CA LYS A 84 -5.21 7.31 -13.09
C LYS A 84 -4.28 8.50 -12.85
N THR A 85 -4.02 9.35 -13.85
CA THR A 85 -3.25 10.59 -13.68
C THR A 85 -3.88 11.48 -12.61
N LYS A 86 -5.18 11.78 -12.71
CA LYS A 86 -5.88 12.60 -11.71
C LYS A 86 -5.81 12.01 -10.30
N LEU A 87 -5.90 10.68 -10.19
CA LEU A 87 -5.79 10.00 -8.91
C LEU A 87 -4.39 10.08 -8.32
N VAL A 88 -3.34 9.97 -9.15
CA VAL A 88 -1.96 10.16 -8.72
C VAL A 88 -1.71 11.60 -8.28
N GLU A 89 -2.21 12.58 -9.03
CA GLU A 89 -2.09 14.01 -8.68
C GLU A 89 -2.82 14.38 -7.38
N ALA A 90 -3.95 13.74 -7.10
CA ALA A 90 -4.74 14.01 -5.90
C ALA A 90 -4.18 13.38 -4.62
N ASN A 91 -3.21 12.45 -4.72
CA ASN A 91 -2.73 11.65 -3.60
C ASN A 91 -1.23 11.84 -3.34
N GLU A 92 -0.86 11.69 -2.07
CA GLU A 92 0.53 11.86 -1.60
C GLU A 92 1.27 10.52 -1.59
N ILE A 93 0.52 9.41 -1.57
CA ILE A 93 1.05 8.05 -1.57
C ILE A 93 0.29 7.19 -2.56
N ILE A 94 1.03 6.43 -3.37
CA ILE A 94 0.49 5.45 -4.32
C ILE A 94 0.93 4.05 -3.92
N LEU A 95 -0.03 3.16 -3.70
CA LEU A 95 0.20 1.76 -3.34
C LEU A 95 -0.30 0.84 -4.46
N ALA A 96 0.60 0.17 -5.16
CA ALA A 96 0.28 -0.81 -6.19
C ALA A 96 0.16 -2.22 -5.60
N CYS A 97 -1.06 -2.75 -5.62
CA CYS A 97 -1.45 -4.08 -5.11
C CYS A 97 -2.03 -4.97 -6.21
N ALA A 98 -1.71 -4.68 -7.47
CA ALA A 98 -2.22 -5.44 -8.61
C ALA A 98 -1.67 -6.87 -8.66
N LYS A 99 -2.29 -7.71 -9.48
CA LYS A 99 -1.81 -9.07 -9.74
C LYS A 99 -0.38 -9.05 -10.32
N ALA A 100 0.34 -10.15 -10.11
CA ALA A 100 1.70 -10.31 -10.62
C ALA A 100 1.80 -10.01 -12.14
N GLY A 101 2.84 -9.29 -12.53
CA GLY A 101 3.11 -8.95 -13.94
C GLY A 101 2.13 -7.94 -14.54
N VAL A 102 1.40 -7.16 -13.72
CA VAL A 102 0.52 -6.09 -14.21
C VAL A 102 1.01 -4.74 -13.73
N GLN A 103 1.35 -3.89 -14.70
CA GLN A 103 1.61 -2.48 -14.48
C GLN A 103 0.29 -1.71 -14.36
N VAL A 104 0.15 -0.92 -13.30
CA VAL A 104 -1.03 -0.09 -13.04
C VAL A 104 -0.75 1.40 -13.16
N VAL A 105 0.49 1.83 -12.87
CA VAL A 105 0.89 3.24 -12.93
C VAL A 105 2.13 3.38 -13.81
N SER A 106 2.05 4.26 -14.82
CA SER A 106 3.17 4.55 -15.73
C SER A 106 4.09 5.64 -15.20
N LYS A 107 5.30 5.74 -15.75
CA LYS A 107 6.30 6.77 -15.40
C LYS A 107 5.77 8.17 -15.68
N ALA A 108 4.95 8.31 -16.72
CA ALA A 108 4.31 9.58 -17.09
C ALA A 108 3.27 10.02 -16.04
N GLN A 109 2.56 9.08 -15.42
CA GLN A 109 1.55 9.36 -14.38
C GLN A 109 2.17 9.81 -13.05
N LEU A 110 3.42 9.46 -12.77
CA LEU A 110 4.10 9.80 -11.52
C LEU A 110 4.52 11.28 -11.40
N LYS A 111 4.42 12.08 -12.47
CA LYS A 111 4.93 13.46 -12.53
C LYS A 111 4.18 14.50 -11.67
N GLY A 112 3.38 14.07 -10.69
CA GLY A 112 2.64 14.95 -9.78
C GLY A 112 3.56 15.71 -8.80
N ASN A 113 3.10 16.87 -8.33
CA ASN A 113 3.91 17.75 -7.48
C ASN A 113 3.97 17.32 -6.00
N ASP A 114 2.91 16.67 -5.50
CA ASP A 114 2.74 16.37 -4.07
C ASP A 114 3.01 14.90 -3.72
N LEU A 115 3.44 14.09 -4.69
CA LEU A 115 3.74 12.68 -4.47
C LEU A 115 4.96 12.56 -3.54
N LEU A 116 4.78 11.86 -2.42
CA LEU A 116 5.83 11.59 -1.44
C LEU A 116 6.39 10.18 -1.62
N ILE A 117 5.52 9.18 -1.76
CA ILE A 117 5.90 7.76 -1.76
C ILE A 117 5.12 6.99 -2.83
N ALA A 118 5.82 6.14 -3.59
CA ALA A 118 5.19 5.10 -4.39
C ALA A 118 5.71 3.72 -3.96
N ALA A 119 4.82 2.80 -3.63
CA ALA A 119 5.16 1.45 -3.17
C ALA A 119 4.46 0.38 -4.01
N ASP A 120 5.15 -0.72 -4.27
CA ASP A 120 4.65 -1.79 -5.12
C ASP A 120 4.99 -3.16 -4.53
N VAL A 121 4.00 -4.06 -4.49
CA VAL A 121 4.18 -5.44 -4.03
C VAL A 121 4.51 -6.41 -5.16
N ASN A 122 4.44 -5.99 -6.42
CA ASN A 122 4.66 -6.85 -7.58
C ASN A 122 6.15 -7.06 -7.88
N ALA A 123 6.66 -8.25 -7.54
CA ALA A 123 8.02 -8.68 -7.88
C ALA A 123 8.18 -9.26 -9.30
N VAL A 124 7.08 -9.43 -10.05
CA VAL A 124 7.08 -10.06 -11.37
C VAL A 124 7.02 -8.98 -12.46
N PRO A 125 7.97 -8.95 -13.43
CA PRO A 125 7.95 -8.00 -14.52
C PRO A 125 6.69 -8.12 -15.41
N PRO A 126 6.17 -7.00 -15.95
CA PRO A 126 6.55 -5.62 -15.61
C PRO A 126 6.14 -5.24 -14.18
N ALA A 127 6.88 -4.32 -13.56
CA ALA A 127 6.52 -3.77 -12.25
C ALA A 127 5.11 -3.13 -12.28
N GLY A 128 4.42 -3.15 -11.14
CA GLY A 128 3.15 -2.46 -10.92
C GLY A 128 3.26 -0.95 -11.11
N ILE A 129 4.37 -0.37 -10.65
CA ILE A 129 4.72 1.04 -10.88
C ILE A 129 5.94 1.08 -11.80
N GLU A 130 5.77 1.66 -12.99
CA GLU A 130 6.85 1.76 -13.97
C GLU A 130 8.04 2.56 -13.43
N GLY A 131 9.25 2.02 -13.58
CA GLY A 131 10.49 2.66 -13.14
C GLY A 131 10.79 2.54 -11.63
N LEU A 132 9.92 1.90 -10.84
CA LEU A 132 10.21 1.58 -9.45
C LEU A 132 11.15 0.36 -9.38
N ALA A 133 12.33 0.54 -8.79
CA ALA A 133 13.29 -0.55 -8.63
C ALA A 133 12.78 -1.61 -7.62
N VAL A 134 12.99 -2.89 -7.94
CA VAL A 134 12.49 -4.01 -7.13
C VAL A 134 13.03 -4.02 -5.69
N ASN A 135 14.25 -3.50 -5.50
CA ASN A 135 14.95 -3.39 -4.23
C ASN A 135 14.86 -2.00 -3.60
N ALA A 136 14.10 -1.06 -4.18
CA ALA A 136 13.98 0.29 -3.66
C ALA A 136 13.51 0.28 -2.21
N ASN A 137 14.17 1.03 -1.33
CA ASN A 137 13.86 1.04 0.10
C ASN A 137 13.83 2.46 0.65
N GLY A 138 12.97 3.30 0.07
CA GLY A 138 12.97 4.75 0.31
C GLY A 138 14.02 5.47 -0.54
N ASP A 139 14.31 4.92 -1.71
CA ASP A 139 15.24 5.48 -2.70
C ASP A 139 14.50 6.45 -3.64
N PRO A 140 15.16 7.49 -4.19
CA PRO A 140 14.50 8.44 -5.08
C PRO A 140 13.86 7.78 -6.31
N LEU A 141 12.65 8.23 -6.68
CA LEU A 141 12.03 7.88 -7.95
C LEU A 141 12.49 8.86 -9.03
N GLU A 142 13.02 8.37 -10.15
CA GLU A 142 13.47 9.25 -11.23
C GLU A 142 12.35 10.14 -11.81
N ALA A 143 11.10 9.64 -11.76
CA ALA A 143 9.96 10.26 -12.40
C ALA A 143 9.29 11.37 -11.57
N ALA A 144 9.64 11.50 -10.29
CA ALA A 144 8.92 12.32 -9.32
C ALA A 144 9.84 12.78 -8.19
N LYS A 145 9.48 13.84 -7.47
CA LYS A 145 10.16 14.22 -6.21
C LYS A 145 9.68 13.37 -5.03
N ALA A 146 9.70 12.06 -5.22
CA ALA A 146 9.16 11.06 -4.32
C ALA A 146 10.20 9.95 -4.06
N VAL A 147 9.94 9.10 -3.07
CA VAL A 147 10.73 7.89 -2.83
C VAL A 147 9.95 6.62 -3.17
N GLY A 148 10.66 5.61 -3.64
CA GLY A 148 10.15 4.32 -4.05
C GLY A 148 10.35 3.26 -2.97
N ILE A 149 9.37 2.38 -2.80
CA ILE A 149 9.49 1.17 -1.98
C ILE A 149 9.12 -0.05 -2.83
N GLY A 150 10.14 -0.82 -3.19
CA GLY A 150 10.01 -1.97 -4.05
C GLY A 150 9.57 -3.25 -3.34
N PRO A 151 9.10 -4.23 -4.11
CA PRO A 151 8.60 -5.51 -3.61
C PRO A 151 9.60 -6.33 -2.79
N LEU A 152 10.91 -6.26 -3.08
CA LEU A 152 11.92 -7.01 -2.31
C LEU A 152 12.18 -6.38 -0.94
N ALA A 153 12.14 -5.06 -0.84
CA ALA A 153 12.23 -4.37 0.46
C ALA A 153 11.03 -4.69 1.35
N ILE A 154 9.82 -4.75 0.75
CA ILE A 154 8.59 -5.17 1.41
C ILE A 154 8.67 -6.66 1.79
N GLY A 155 9.12 -7.51 0.86
CA GLY A 155 9.23 -8.96 1.03
C GLY A 155 10.18 -9.36 2.17
N ASN A 156 11.28 -8.64 2.35
CA ASN A 156 12.21 -8.87 3.47
C ASN A 156 11.54 -8.65 4.84
N VAL A 157 10.68 -7.63 4.99
CA VAL A 157 9.88 -7.46 6.22
C VAL A 157 8.80 -8.53 6.31
N LYS A 158 8.10 -8.82 5.20
CA LYS A 158 7.04 -9.83 5.14
C LYS A 158 7.52 -11.19 5.67
N TYR A 159 8.67 -11.66 5.18
CA TYR A 159 9.25 -12.94 5.60
C TYR A 159 9.50 -13.00 7.11
N LYS A 160 10.07 -11.94 7.68
CA LYS A 160 10.35 -11.85 9.12
C LYS A 160 9.08 -11.78 9.97
N VAL A 161 8.05 -11.09 9.47
CA VAL A 161 6.72 -11.04 10.11
C VAL A 161 6.09 -12.42 10.11
N GLU A 162 6.00 -13.08 8.96
CA GLU A 162 5.41 -14.44 8.85
C GLU A 162 6.10 -15.42 9.80
N PHE A 163 7.44 -15.45 9.79
CA PHE A 163 8.22 -16.25 10.72
C PHE A 163 7.93 -15.91 12.20
N GLY A 164 7.90 -14.62 12.54
CA GLY A 164 7.64 -14.16 13.90
C GLY A 164 6.22 -14.50 14.39
N LEU A 165 5.21 -14.45 13.52
CA LEU A 165 3.84 -14.85 13.86
C LEU A 165 3.77 -16.37 14.15
N PHE A 166 4.38 -17.21 13.32
CA PHE A 166 4.44 -18.65 13.60
C PHE A 166 5.18 -18.95 14.90
N LYS A 167 6.29 -18.25 15.17
CA LYS A 167 7.01 -18.38 16.43
C LYS A 167 6.12 -18.02 17.63
N ARG A 168 5.38 -16.90 17.56
CA ARG A 168 4.41 -16.51 18.61
C ARG A 168 3.33 -17.59 18.83
N MET A 169 2.86 -18.25 17.77
CA MET A 169 1.88 -19.34 17.89
C MET A 169 2.44 -20.57 18.59
N ILE A 170 3.69 -20.95 18.30
CA ILE A 170 4.36 -22.10 18.91
C ILE A 170 4.70 -21.84 20.38
N GLU A 171 5.17 -20.63 20.70
CA GLU A 171 5.62 -20.25 22.04
C GLU A 171 4.48 -19.90 23.00
N SER A 172 3.25 -19.72 22.51
CA SER A 172 2.13 -19.34 23.36
C SER A 172 1.65 -20.49 24.22
N GLU A 173 1.48 -20.24 25.52
CA GLU A 173 0.87 -21.19 26.46
C GLU A 173 -0.64 -21.40 26.23
N LYS A 174 -1.27 -20.52 25.43
CA LYS A 174 -2.69 -20.56 25.10
C LYS A 174 -2.90 -20.46 23.61
N THR A 175 -4.05 -20.94 23.13
CA THR A 175 -4.43 -20.74 21.73
C THR A 175 -4.53 -19.25 21.43
N ILE A 176 -3.81 -18.81 20.39
CA ILE A 176 -3.90 -17.45 19.85
C ILE A 176 -4.42 -17.49 18.42
N THR A 177 -5.17 -16.47 18.04
CA THR A 177 -5.60 -16.21 16.67
C THR A 177 -4.97 -14.89 16.26
N LEU A 178 -4.32 -14.89 15.10
CA LEU A 178 -3.57 -13.75 14.58
C LEU A 178 -4.14 -13.39 13.22
N ASP A 179 -4.42 -12.11 13.00
CA ASP A 179 -4.86 -11.57 11.72
C ASP A 179 -3.86 -10.54 11.16
N PHE A 180 -4.29 -9.82 10.13
CA PHE A 180 -3.43 -8.85 9.45
C PHE A 180 -3.10 -7.60 10.31
N GLN A 181 -3.87 -7.32 11.36
CA GLN A 181 -3.62 -6.26 12.33
C GLN A 181 -2.46 -6.64 13.25
N GLU A 182 -2.43 -7.86 13.79
CA GLU A 182 -1.25 -8.34 14.53
C GLU A 182 -0.02 -8.43 13.61
N ALA A 183 -0.22 -8.88 12.37
CA ALA A 183 0.85 -8.89 11.37
C ALA A 183 1.40 -7.48 11.09
N PHE A 184 0.54 -6.46 11.06
CA PHE A 184 0.96 -5.07 10.88
C PHE A 184 1.72 -4.54 12.10
N SER A 185 1.22 -4.81 13.32
CA SER A 185 1.90 -4.42 14.56
C SER A 185 3.32 -4.99 14.63
N LEU A 186 3.49 -6.29 14.34
CA LEU A 186 4.83 -6.88 14.25
C LEU A 186 5.64 -6.31 13.07
N ALA A 187 5.01 -6.00 11.94
CA ALA A 187 5.71 -5.36 10.82
C ALA A 187 6.28 -3.98 11.18
N ARG A 188 5.58 -3.20 12.01
CA ARG A 188 6.06 -1.89 12.50
C ARG A 188 7.33 -2.02 13.36
N GLU A 189 7.42 -3.05 14.19
CA GLU A 189 8.61 -3.35 14.99
C GLU A 189 9.83 -3.74 14.12
N ILE A 190 9.57 -4.48 13.04
CA ILE A 190 10.60 -5.04 12.15
C ILE A 190 11.05 -4.05 11.07
N ALA A 191 10.14 -3.23 10.56
CA ALA A 191 10.40 -2.20 9.57
C ALA A 191 11.24 -1.09 10.19
N LYS A 192 12.54 -1.34 10.33
CA LYS A 192 13.53 -0.31 10.65
C LYS A 192 13.98 0.39 9.38
#